data_AF-A0A967L3Q0-F1
#
_entry.id   AF-A0A967L3Q0-F1
#
_cell.length_a   1.000
_cell.length_b   1.000
_cell.length_c   1.000
_cell.angle_alpha   90.00
_cell.angle_beta   90.00
_cell.angle_gamma   90.00
#
_symmetry.space_group_name_H-M   'P 1'
#
loop_
_entity.id
_entity.type
_entity.pdbx_description
1 polymer ?
#
loop_
_entity_poly.entity_id
_entity_poly.type
_entity_poly.pdbx_seq_one_letter_code
_entity_poly.pdbx_strand_id
1 'polypeptide(L)'
;MEIIYFALSCYALVVLTWLFYIAVMHLRRVRHELHPVARAHAYVLLAVGLALDLALNVVVGTILFLEPPHDPLFTGRLQRWKGRAGRRGAIARWICEHLLEQFDPGHCGEYDSHNRIRDRTIRG
;
A
#
# COMPACT_ATOMS: atom_id res chain seq x y z
N MET A 1 -26.54 1.84 11.80
CA MET A 1 -26.44 1.60 10.34
C MET A 1 -25.27 2.38 9.75
N GLU A 2 -25.13 3.68 10.04
CA GLU A 2 -23.99 4.52 9.58
C GLU A 2 -22.60 3.90 9.80
N ILE A 3 -22.30 3.39 11.00
CA ILE A 3 -20.99 2.79 11.30
C ILE A 3 -20.69 1.58 10.39
N ILE A 4 -21.72 0.78 10.09
CA ILE A 4 -21.59 -0.39 9.22
C ILE A 4 -21.29 0.08 7.79
N TYR A 5 -22.02 1.07 7.28
CA TYR A 5 -21.76 1.62 5.95
C TYR A 5 -20.37 2.26 5.84
N PHE A 6 -19.93 2.96 6.88
CA PHE A 6 -18.58 3.53 6.94
C PHE A 6 -17.51 2.43 6.90
N ALA A 7 -17.67 1.38 7.71
CA ALA A 7 -16.74 0.25 7.74
C ALA A 7 -16.70 -0.48 6.38
N LEU A 8 -17.86 -0.72 5.77
CA LEU A 8 -17.96 -1.32 4.43
C LEU A 8 -17.32 -0.44 3.36
N SER A 9 -17.48 0.89 3.45
CA SER A 9 -16.86 1.84 2.52
C SER A 9 -15.34 1.85 2.65
N CYS A 10 -14.81 1.82 3.89
CA CYS A 10 -13.38 1.70 4.14
C CYS A 10 -12.82 0.39 3.58
N TYR A 11 -13.52 -0.73 3.81
CA TYR A 11 -13.11 -2.02 3.29
C TYR A 11 -13.15 -2.06 1.75
N ALA A 12 -14.21 -1.51 1.14
CA ALA A 12 -14.31 -1.39 -0.31
C ALA A 12 -13.15 -0.55 -0.88
N LEU A 13 -12.78 0.56 -0.21
CA LEU A 13 -11.65 1.39 -0.60
C LEU A 13 -10.32 0.61 -0.53
N VAL A 14 -10.09 -0.18 0.53
CA VAL A 14 -8.91 -1.06 0.65
C VAL A 14 -8.85 -2.03 -0.51
N VAL A 15 -9.94 -2.78 -0.76
CA VAL A 15 -10.00 -3.81 -1.81
C VAL A 15 -9.82 -3.18 -3.19
N LEU A 16 -10.51 -2.08 -3.47
CA LEU A 16 -10.43 -1.40 -4.76
C LEU A 16 -9.02 -0.85 -5.02
N THR A 17 -8.40 -0.22 -4.02
CA THR A 17 -7.03 0.27 -4.14
C THR A 17 -6.05 -0.87 -4.36
N TRP A 18 -6.23 -1.99 -3.66
CA TRP A 18 -5.40 -3.19 -3.84
C TRP A 18 -5.54 -3.80 -5.24
N LEU A 19 -6.76 -3.86 -5.79
CA LEU A 19 -6.99 -4.31 -7.18
C LEU A 19 -6.30 -3.40 -8.20
N PHE A 20 -6.45 -2.08 -8.05
CA PHE A 20 -5.77 -1.11 -8.91
C PHE A 20 -4.25 -1.18 -8.78
N TYR A 21 -3.73 -1.39 -7.56
CA TYR A 21 -2.32 -1.61 -7.31
C TYR A 21 -1.81 -2.80 -8.14
N ILE A 22 -2.44 -3.97 -8.06
CA ILE A 22 -2.04 -5.15 -8.83
C ILE A 22 -2.07 -4.85 -10.33
N ALA A 23 -3.15 -4.25 -10.83
CA ALA A 23 -3.30 -3.91 -12.24
C ALA A 23 -2.21 -2.94 -12.72
N VAL A 24 -1.97 -1.86 -11.98
CA VAL A 24 -0.96 -0.85 -12.31
C VAL A 24 0.46 -1.43 -12.24
N MET A 25 0.78 -2.25 -11.24
CA MET A 25 2.10 -2.88 -11.15
C MET A 25 2.34 -3.88 -12.27
N HIS A 26 1.31 -4.64 -12.67
CA HIS A 26 1.39 -5.49 -13.84
C HIS A 26 1.62 -4.68 -15.12
N LEU A 27 0.83 -3.63 -15.35
CA LEU A 27 0.99 -2.72 -16.50
C LEU A 27 2.37 -2.05 -16.52
N ARG A 28 2.92 -1.69 -15.36
CA ARG A 28 4.28 -1.13 -15.24
C ARG A 28 5.33 -2.09 -15.82
N ARG A 29 5.18 -3.40 -15.64
CA ARG A 29 6.13 -4.41 -16.15
C ARG A 29 6.07 -4.54 -17.66
N VAL A 30 4.87 -4.58 -18.23
CA VAL A 30 4.66 -4.79 -19.68
C VAL A 30 4.59 -3.49 -20.49
N ARG A 31 4.76 -2.32 -19.86
CA ARG A 31 4.55 -0.99 -20.47
C ARG A 31 5.27 -0.75 -21.79
N HIS A 32 6.43 -1.39 -21.98
CA HIS A 32 7.28 -1.25 -23.16
C HIS A 32 6.75 -2.05 -24.35
N GLU A 33 5.98 -3.11 -24.09
CA GLU A 33 5.39 -4.01 -25.08
C GLU A 33 3.98 -3.56 -25.51
N LEU A 34 3.37 -2.61 -24.78
CA LEU A 34 2.03 -2.12 -25.06
C LEU A 34 1.96 -1.26 -26.32
N HIS A 35 0.94 -1.52 -27.15
CA HIS A 35 0.49 -0.62 -28.21
C HIS A 35 0.18 0.78 -27.63
N PRO A 36 0.45 1.90 -28.35
CA PRO A 36 0.26 3.25 -27.82
C PRO A 36 -1.13 3.54 -27.24
N VAL A 37 -2.19 3.01 -27.87
CA VAL A 37 -3.57 3.15 -27.37
C VAL A 37 -3.77 2.45 -26.04
N ALA A 38 -3.25 1.23 -25.89
CA ALA A 38 -3.32 0.49 -24.63
C ALA A 38 -2.48 1.20 -23.54
N ARG A 39 -1.34 1.77 -23.91
CA ARG A 39 -0.50 2.57 -23.02
C ARG A 39 -1.23 3.82 -22.50
N ALA A 40 -2.00 4.50 -23.34
CA ALA A 40 -2.83 5.63 -22.90
C ALA A 40 -3.84 5.21 -21.82
N HIS A 41 -4.53 4.08 -22.01
CA HIS A 41 -5.46 3.54 -21.01
C HIS A 41 -4.74 3.12 -19.71
N ALA A 42 -3.52 2.58 -19.82
CA ALA A 42 -2.70 2.25 -18.65
C ALA A 42 -2.37 3.51 -17.82
N TYR A 43 -2.11 4.66 -18.45
CA TYR A 43 -1.91 5.92 -17.74
C TYR A 43 -3.18 6.44 -17.07
N VAL A 44 -4.36 6.22 -17.67
CA VAL A 44 -5.64 6.53 -17.02
C VAL A 44 -5.84 5.67 -15.77
N LEU A 45 -5.59 4.35 -15.88
CA LEU A 45 -5.67 3.44 -14.73
C LEU A 45 -4.66 3.81 -13.64
N LEU A 46 -3.46 4.23 -14.00
CA LEU A 46 -2.47 4.76 -13.07
C LEU A 46 -2.99 5.99 -12.33
N ALA A 47 -3.57 6.96 -13.05
CA ALA A 47 -4.11 8.17 -12.43
C ALA A 47 -5.22 7.86 -11.42
N VAL A 48 -6.14 6.94 -11.78
CA VAL A 48 -7.19 6.47 -10.87
C VAL A 48 -6.61 5.74 -9.67
N GLY A 49 -5.64 4.83 -9.89
CA GLY A 49 -4.96 4.12 -8.82
C GLY A 49 -4.25 5.05 -7.83
N LEU A 50 -3.61 6.11 -8.30
CA LEU A 50 -2.97 7.12 -7.45
C LEU A 50 -3.99 7.92 -6.63
N ALA A 51 -5.13 8.29 -7.22
CA ALA A 51 -6.20 8.97 -6.49
C ALA A 51 -6.80 8.07 -5.40
N LEU A 52 -6.98 6.78 -5.69
CA LEU A 52 -7.43 5.78 -4.71
C LEU A 52 -6.39 5.59 -3.59
N ASP A 53 -5.10 5.52 -3.92
CA ASP A 53 -4.03 5.36 -2.92
C ASP A 53 -3.92 6.58 -1.98
N LEU A 54 -4.12 7.79 -2.52
CA LEU A 54 -4.23 9.02 -1.74
C LEU A 54 -5.46 8.97 -0.80
N ALA A 55 -6.62 8.60 -1.32
CA ALA A 55 -7.84 8.49 -0.50
C ALA A 55 -7.70 7.44 0.60
N LEU A 56 -7.12 6.28 0.28
CA LEU A 56 -6.84 5.21 1.22
C LEU A 56 -5.90 5.69 2.33
N ASN A 57 -4.85 6.43 1.96
CA ASN A 57 -3.88 6.99 2.90
C ASN A 57 -4.51 8.00 3.87
N VAL A 58 -5.39 8.86 3.37
CA VAL A 58 -6.10 9.87 4.19
C VAL A 58 -7.08 9.21 5.15
N VAL A 59 -7.88 8.24 4.69
CA VAL A 59 -8.93 7.62 5.51
C VAL A 59 -8.36 6.47 6.34
N VAL A 60 -7.96 5.39 5.69
CA VAL A 60 -7.54 4.14 6.35
C VAL A 60 -6.14 4.29 6.95
N GLY A 61 -5.22 4.97 6.26
CA GLY A 61 -3.87 5.23 6.78
C GLY A 61 -3.88 6.04 8.08
N THR A 62 -4.74 7.05 8.18
CA THR A 62 -4.88 7.84 9.42
C THR A 62 -5.40 7.00 10.58
N ILE A 63 -6.37 6.11 10.33
CA ILE A 63 -6.92 5.21 11.36
C ILE A 63 -5.87 4.17 11.80
N LEU A 64 -5.21 3.51 10.84
CA LEU A 64 -4.26 2.43 11.14
C LEU A 64 -3.01 2.93 11.90
N PHE A 65 -2.47 4.06 11.46
CA PHE A 65 -1.25 4.60 12.06
C PHE A 65 -1.53 5.55 13.24
N LEU A 66 -2.79 5.97 13.45
CA LEU A 66 -3.16 7.03 14.40
C LEU A 66 -2.29 8.28 14.21
N GLU A 67 -2.11 8.69 12.96
CA GLU A 67 -1.33 9.87 12.60
C GLU A 67 -1.85 10.46 11.27
N PRO A 68 -1.79 11.79 11.09
CA PRO A 68 -2.18 12.42 9.84
C PRO A 68 -1.24 12.04 8.66
N PRO A 69 -1.70 12.17 7.40
CA PRO A 69 -0.87 11.94 6.23
C PRO A 69 0.25 12.95 6.10
N HIS A 70 1.48 12.47 6.24
CA HIS A 70 2.70 13.22 5.89
C HIS A 70 3.25 12.85 4.50
N ASP A 71 2.98 11.62 4.04
CA ASP A 71 3.25 11.23 2.65
C ASP A 71 1.94 11.35 1.87
N PRO A 72 1.96 11.68 0.56
CA PRO A 72 0.75 11.73 -0.26
C PRO A 72 0.17 10.33 -0.46
N LEU A 73 1.01 9.32 -0.66
CA LEU A 73 0.61 7.96 -1.01
C LEU A 73 0.69 7.02 0.20
N PHE A 74 -0.21 6.03 0.26
CA PHE A 74 -0.21 5.06 1.36
C PHE A 74 1.05 4.20 1.32
N THR A 75 1.47 3.82 0.11
CA THR A 75 2.71 3.10 -0.16
C THR A 75 3.95 3.83 0.39
N GLY A 76 4.06 5.15 0.21
CA GLY A 76 5.12 5.97 0.79
C GLY A 76 5.12 5.92 2.33
N ARG A 77 3.93 6.01 2.93
CA ARG A 77 3.77 5.90 4.39
C ARG A 77 4.25 4.54 4.91
N LEU A 78 3.93 3.45 4.22
CA LEU A 78 4.39 2.11 4.57
C LEU A 78 5.92 2.04 4.55
N GLN A 79 6.56 2.53 3.49
CA GLN A 79 8.02 2.54 3.37
C GLN A 79 8.69 3.31 4.52
N ARG A 80 8.14 4.46 4.92
CA ARG A 80 8.63 5.25 6.05
C ARG A 80 8.60 4.48 7.38
N TRP A 81 7.54 3.71 7.63
CA TRP A 81 7.35 3.00 8.89
C TRP A 81 7.98 1.62 8.92
N LYS A 82 8.16 0.96 7.77
CA LYS A 82 8.63 -0.44 7.70
C LYS A 82 9.93 -0.69 8.45
N GLY A 83 10.88 0.25 8.37
CA GLY A 83 12.19 0.18 9.03
C GLY A 83 12.20 0.60 10.51
N ARG A 84 11.07 1.05 11.06
CA ARG A 84 10.98 1.53 12.45
C ARG A 84 10.47 0.43 13.38
N ALA A 85 10.92 0.46 14.63
CA ALA A 85 10.39 -0.43 15.67
C ALA A 85 8.98 0.00 16.12
N GLY A 86 8.26 -0.91 16.79
CA GLY A 86 6.96 -0.64 17.40
C GLY A 86 5.75 -0.93 16.49
N ARG A 87 4.54 -0.66 17.01
CA ARG A 87 3.26 -1.07 16.40
C ARG A 87 3.09 -0.60 14.95
N ARG A 88 3.42 0.67 14.67
CA ARG A 88 3.31 1.26 13.33
C ARG A 88 4.22 0.54 12.33
N GLY A 89 5.45 0.26 12.74
CA GLY A 89 6.39 -0.51 11.91
C GLY A 89 5.92 -1.94 11.69
N ALA A 90 5.39 -2.60 12.71
CA ALA A 90 4.85 -3.95 12.59
C ALA A 90 3.67 -4.03 11.61
N ILE A 91 2.75 -3.06 11.67
CA ILE A 91 1.63 -2.95 10.71
C ILE A 91 2.18 -2.74 9.30
N ALA A 92 3.10 -1.78 9.12
CA ALA A 92 3.68 -1.49 7.81
C ALA A 92 4.38 -2.72 7.20
N ARG A 93 5.14 -3.46 8.00
CA ARG A 93 5.77 -4.72 7.58
C ARG A 93 4.76 -5.77 7.19
N TRP A 94 3.75 -6.00 8.03
CA TRP A 94 2.73 -7.01 7.75
C TRP A 94 2.01 -6.73 6.43
N ILE A 95 1.61 -5.47 6.19
CA ILE A 95 0.97 -5.05 4.94
C ILE A 95 1.92 -5.24 3.75
N CYS A 96 3.17 -4.78 3.86
CA CYS A 96 4.13 -4.95 2.78
C CYS A 96 4.38 -6.43 2.44
N GLU A 97 4.69 -7.26 3.43
CA GLU A 97 5.03 -8.67 3.25
C GLU A 97 3.85 -9.51 2.72
N HIS A 98 2.62 -9.25 3.22
CA HIS A 98 1.48 -10.14 2.94
C HIS A 98 0.56 -9.63 1.83
N LEU A 99 0.47 -8.31 1.59
CA LEU A 99 -0.46 -7.76 0.60
C LEU A 99 0.22 -7.24 -0.67
N LEU A 100 1.41 -6.63 -0.56
CA LEU A 100 2.05 -5.93 -1.67
C LEU A 100 3.16 -6.77 -2.32
N GLU A 101 4.12 -7.24 -1.53
CA GLU A 101 5.33 -7.91 -2.03
C GLU A 101 5.04 -9.25 -2.74
N GLN A 102 3.89 -9.87 -2.47
CA GLN A 102 3.43 -11.05 -3.21
C GLN A 102 3.23 -10.77 -4.71
N PHE A 103 2.84 -9.54 -5.06
CA PHE A 103 2.57 -9.14 -6.43
C PHE A 103 3.70 -8.30 -7.03
N ASP A 104 4.40 -7.49 -6.22
CA ASP A 104 5.56 -6.68 -6.64
C ASP A 104 6.73 -6.78 -5.65
N PRO A 105 7.62 -7.80 -5.80
CA PRO A 105 8.79 -7.95 -4.96
C PRO A 105 9.69 -6.70 -4.99
N GLY A 106 10.08 -6.22 -3.81
CA GLY A 106 10.91 -5.02 -3.67
C GLY A 106 10.14 -3.69 -3.71
N HIS A 107 8.82 -3.70 -3.88
CA HIS A 107 8.01 -2.48 -3.93
C HIS A 107 8.10 -1.62 -2.66
N CYS A 108 8.10 -2.26 -1.49
CA CYS A 108 8.28 -1.58 -0.21
C CYS A 108 9.76 -1.39 0.16
N GLY A 109 10.70 -1.64 -0.75
CA GLY A 109 12.15 -1.71 -0.48
C GLY A 109 12.59 -3.04 0.15
N GLU A 110 13.88 -3.23 0.38
CA GLU A 110 14.40 -4.44 1.05
C GLU A 110 14.07 -4.39 2.55
N TYR A 111 13.67 -5.51 3.15
CA TYR A 111 13.48 -5.62 4.60
C TYR A 111 14.65 -6.40 5.18
N ASP A 112 15.62 -5.69 5.76
CA ASP A 112 16.81 -6.32 6.34
C ASP A 112 16.42 -7.30 7.47
N SER A 113 16.83 -8.55 7.28
CA SER A 113 16.68 -9.68 8.21
C SER A 113 17.13 -9.39 9.64
N HIS A 114 18.05 -8.44 9.87
CA HIS A 114 18.43 -7.99 11.22
C HIS A 114 17.26 -7.43 12.03
N ASN A 115 16.32 -6.75 11.38
CA ASN A 115 15.18 -6.14 12.07
C ASN A 115 14.11 -7.17 12.45
N ARG A 116 14.09 -8.35 11.80
CA ARG A 116 13.26 -9.50 12.18
C ARG A 116 13.63 -10.05 13.56
N ILE A 117 14.92 -10.02 13.92
CA ILE A 117 15.41 -10.51 15.22
C ILE A 117 15.01 -9.54 16.33
N ARG A 118 15.17 -8.22 16.12
CA ARG A 118 14.78 -7.17 17.08
C ARG A 118 13.27 -7.16 17.39
N ASP A 119 12.41 -7.38 16.40
CA ASP A 119 10.96 -7.37 16.62
C ASP A 119 10.48 -8.62 17.40
N ARG A 120 11.25 -9.71 17.37
CA ARG A 120 10.99 -10.94 18.14
C ARG A 120 11.37 -10.77 19.62
N THR A 121 12.41 -9.97 19.92
CA THR A 121 12.84 -9.68 21.30
C THR A 121 11.96 -8.69 22.05
N ILE A 122 11.17 -7.85 21.36
CA ILE A 122 10.22 -6.93 22.02
C ILE A 122 8.87 -7.61 22.32
N ARG A 123 8.60 -8.78 21.71
CA ARG A 123 7.38 -9.57 21.94
C ARG A 123 7.56 -10.74 22.90
N GLY A 124 8.77 -10.95 23.44
CA GLY A 124 9.07 -11.95 24.48
C GLY A 124 9.33 -11.26 25.80
#